data_AF-A0A2N2M2D3-F1
#
_entry.id   AF-A0A2N2M2D3-F1
#
_cell.length_a   1.000
_cell.length_b   1.000
_cell.length_c   1.000
_cell.angle_alpha   90.00
_cell.angle_beta   90.00
_cell.angle_gamma   90.00
#
_symmetry.space_group_name_H-M   'P 1'
#
loop_
_entity.id
_entity.type
_entity.pdbx_description
1 polymer ?
#
loop_
_entity_poly.entity_id
_entity_poly.type
_entity_poly.pdbx_seq_one_letter_code
_entity_poly.pdbx_strand_id
1 'polypeptide(L)'
;MIRFQLEESDREVGRFWIGFLHAFRTIFPGFGQRFLAGIVDHHQQPAPTTIAQLTNELEQKNWELILENSSLISSENWWSGFVEWLQPFKEKHSIVFLEDSGKMMRKAGEELIHGISPKLRIALTASEIWWPRWFSEEFPGENCTELWHKLRVANNIKDFSSEIILPKRNLLTSLQNQLRREDQELLIQQIRSMINWLQDQGEWLEAVRLMQNNKDFEQAGEILQDKVEDWSSSGADPLEVLFWLKELPGVLLTSKPVLCLSAAQAANKLGFNFQVSYFISAAENNLYALQHFSRNDKLWREMVLDESGTTVQGILAQITQIRIGENHETEF
;
A
#
# COMPACT_ATOMS: atom_id res chain seq x y z
N MET A 1 -13.32 17.37 -8.71
CA MET A 1 -13.50 15.98 -9.15
C MET A 1 -12.48 15.11 -8.48
N ILE A 2 -12.93 14.13 -7.70
CA ILE A 2 -12.12 13.15 -6.97
C ILE A 2 -12.16 11.85 -7.75
N ARG A 3 -11.00 11.27 -8.02
CA ARG A 3 -10.87 10.00 -8.73
C ARG A 3 -10.21 9.00 -7.80
N PHE A 4 -10.90 7.90 -7.53
CA PHE A 4 -10.37 6.79 -6.76
C PHE A 4 -10.38 5.55 -7.65
N GLN A 5 -9.17 5.11 -8.02
CA GLN A 5 -8.95 3.92 -8.81
C GLN A 5 -8.83 2.73 -7.87
N LEU A 6 -9.80 1.82 -7.92
CA LEU A 6 -9.82 0.65 -7.05
C LEU A 6 -8.85 -0.42 -7.56
N GLU A 7 -8.19 -1.07 -6.61
CA GLU A 7 -7.28 -2.19 -6.77
C GLU A 7 -7.88 -3.48 -6.17
N GLU A 8 -7.24 -4.62 -6.44
CA GLU A 8 -7.70 -5.92 -5.93
C GLU A 8 -7.62 -6.00 -4.40
N SER A 9 -6.60 -5.37 -3.84
CA SER A 9 -6.35 -5.27 -2.40
C SER A 9 -7.39 -4.42 -1.66
N ASP A 10 -8.14 -3.55 -2.34
CA ASP A 10 -9.20 -2.74 -1.72
C ASP A 10 -10.44 -3.57 -1.34
N ARG A 11 -10.41 -4.90 -1.53
CA ARG A 11 -11.41 -5.80 -0.95
C ARG A 11 -11.40 -5.77 0.58
N GLU A 12 -10.26 -5.43 1.16
CA GLU A 12 -10.12 -5.20 2.59
C GLU A 12 -10.68 -3.84 2.96
N VAL A 13 -11.69 -3.83 3.84
CA VAL A 13 -12.50 -2.64 4.10
C VAL A 13 -11.69 -1.45 4.64
N GLY A 14 -10.74 -1.69 5.52
CA GLY A 14 -9.91 -0.63 6.09
C GLY A 14 -9.00 -0.03 5.03
N ARG A 15 -8.38 -0.86 4.18
CA ARG A 15 -7.59 -0.39 3.03
C ARG A 15 -8.43 0.45 2.07
N PHE A 16 -9.61 -0.03 1.70
CA PHE A 16 -10.57 0.73 0.88
C PHE A 16 -10.85 2.11 1.48
N TRP A 17 -11.17 2.18 2.77
CA TRP A 17 -11.47 3.46 3.40
C TRP A 17 -10.26 4.39 3.50
N ILE A 18 -9.06 3.86 3.78
CA ILE A 18 -7.84 4.67 3.78
C ILE A 18 -7.59 5.25 2.38
N GLY A 19 -7.69 4.43 1.33
CA GLY A 19 -7.57 4.88 -0.06
C GLY A 19 -8.62 5.90 -0.47
N PHE A 20 -9.89 5.67 -0.07
CA PHE A 20 -11.00 6.60 -0.29
C PHE A 20 -10.72 7.96 0.35
N LEU A 21 -10.31 7.98 1.63
CA LEU A 21 -10.02 9.22 2.35
C LEU A 21 -8.77 9.91 1.80
N HIS A 22 -7.76 9.15 1.41
CA HIS A 22 -6.58 9.69 0.75
C HIS A 22 -6.96 10.42 -0.55
N ALA A 23 -7.80 9.81 -1.40
CA ALA A 23 -8.29 10.44 -2.62
C ALA A 23 -9.02 11.76 -2.34
N PHE A 24 -9.86 11.83 -1.30
CA PHE A 24 -10.52 13.08 -0.91
C PHE A 24 -9.53 14.14 -0.39
N ARG A 25 -8.50 13.72 0.36
CA ARG A 25 -7.50 14.63 0.94
C ARG A 25 -6.65 15.35 -0.11
N THR A 26 -6.56 14.80 -1.33
CA THR A 26 -5.93 15.51 -2.46
C THR A 26 -6.59 16.84 -2.80
N ILE A 27 -7.89 16.98 -2.47
CA ILE A 27 -8.67 18.22 -2.69
C ILE A 27 -8.99 18.92 -1.37
N PHE A 28 -9.23 18.13 -0.31
CA PHE A 28 -9.63 18.63 1.00
C PHE A 28 -8.63 18.21 2.07
N PRO A 29 -7.52 18.95 2.25
CA PRO A 29 -6.56 18.68 3.31
C PRO A 29 -7.27 18.53 4.67
N GLY A 30 -6.89 17.50 5.43
CA GLY A 30 -7.50 17.22 6.73
C GLY A 30 -8.81 16.42 6.70
N PHE A 31 -9.42 16.19 5.55
CA PHE A 31 -10.65 15.40 5.45
C PHE A 31 -10.49 14.00 6.04
N GLY A 32 -11.51 13.55 6.79
CA GLY A 32 -11.56 12.23 7.40
C GLY A 32 -10.53 11.98 8.49
N GLN A 33 -9.94 13.03 9.09
CA GLN A 33 -8.88 12.88 10.10
C GLN A 33 -9.34 12.03 11.30
N ARG A 34 -10.53 12.31 11.84
CA ARG A 34 -11.12 11.53 12.94
C ARG A 34 -11.41 10.09 12.53
N PHE A 35 -11.75 9.90 11.27
CA PHE A 35 -12.01 8.58 10.72
C PHE A 35 -10.75 7.73 10.65
N LEU A 36 -9.68 8.29 10.07
CA LEU A 36 -8.38 7.64 9.99
C LEU A 36 -7.81 7.33 11.38
N ALA A 37 -8.00 8.22 12.35
CA ALA A 37 -7.56 8.00 13.74
C ALA A 37 -8.17 6.74 14.37
N GLY A 38 -9.39 6.34 13.95
CA GLY A 38 -10.07 5.15 14.45
C GLY A 38 -9.70 3.84 13.77
N ILE A 39 -9.03 3.87 12.61
CA ILE A 39 -8.63 2.65 11.87
C ILE A 39 -7.21 2.26 12.27
N VAL A 40 -7.09 1.22 13.09
CA VAL A 40 -5.79 0.66 13.47
C VAL A 40 -5.34 -0.42 12.49
N ASP A 41 -6.29 -1.21 12.00
CA ASP A 41 -6.09 -2.40 11.18
C ASP A 41 -6.87 -2.30 9.85
N HIS A 42 -6.26 -2.72 8.74
CA HIS A 42 -6.86 -2.69 7.40
C HIS A 42 -8.04 -3.67 7.23
N HIS A 43 -8.25 -4.61 8.15
CA HIS A 43 -9.43 -5.48 8.18
C HIS A 43 -10.60 -4.90 8.99
N GLN A 44 -10.40 -3.81 9.73
CA GLN A 44 -11.39 -3.30 10.66
C GLN A 44 -12.48 -2.49 9.94
N GLN A 45 -13.74 -2.87 10.14
CA GLN A 45 -14.88 -2.05 9.76
C GLN A 45 -14.92 -0.77 10.62
N PRO A 46 -15.11 0.41 10.01
CA PRO A 46 -15.25 1.64 10.77
C PRO A 46 -16.47 1.59 11.69
N ALA A 47 -16.35 2.19 12.88
CA ALA A 47 -17.48 2.30 13.78
C ALA A 47 -18.59 3.20 13.17
N PRO A 48 -19.89 2.92 13.41
CA PRO A 48 -20.98 3.72 12.88
C PRO A 48 -20.90 5.21 13.23
N THR A 49 -20.40 5.53 14.43
CA THR A 49 -20.18 6.91 14.89
C THR A 49 -19.15 7.63 14.03
N THR A 50 -18.11 6.93 13.61
CA THR A 50 -17.05 7.46 12.74
C THR A 50 -17.58 7.70 11.32
N ILE A 51 -18.40 6.78 10.79
CA ILE A 51 -19.07 6.96 9.50
C ILE A 51 -19.99 8.19 9.55
N ALA A 52 -20.77 8.37 10.63
CA ALA A 52 -21.64 9.53 10.78
C ALA A 52 -20.87 10.87 10.80
N GLN A 53 -19.68 10.90 11.41
CA GLN A 53 -18.81 12.09 11.36
C GLN A 53 -18.33 12.37 9.94
N LEU A 54 -17.91 11.34 9.21
CA LEU A 54 -17.49 11.46 7.82
C LEU A 54 -18.64 11.97 6.92
N THR A 55 -19.87 11.50 7.16
CA THR A 55 -21.07 12.00 6.48
C THR A 55 -21.19 13.52 6.64
N ASN A 56 -21.09 14.02 7.87
CA ASN A 56 -21.21 15.45 8.16
C ASN A 56 -20.09 16.27 7.47
N GLU A 57 -18.87 15.74 7.39
CA GLU A 57 -17.77 16.38 6.67
C GLU A 57 -18.02 16.45 5.15
N LEU A 58 -18.62 15.42 4.56
CA LEU A 58 -18.96 15.37 3.13
C LEU A 58 -20.09 16.33 2.77
N GLU A 59 -21.12 16.45 3.60
CA GLU A 59 -22.26 17.34 3.36
C GLU A 59 -21.87 18.82 3.26
N GLN A 60 -20.76 19.20 3.90
CA GLN A 60 -20.26 20.58 3.93
C GLN A 60 -19.37 20.93 2.73
N LYS A 61 -19.09 19.98 1.83
CA LYS A 61 -18.14 20.14 0.74
C LYS A 61 -18.82 19.94 -0.59
N ASN A 62 -18.38 20.68 -1.62
CA ASN A 62 -18.81 20.42 -2.99
C ASN A 62 -17.82 19.46 -3.67
N TRP A 63 -18.28 18.27 -4.01
CA TRP A 63 -17.44 17.24 -4.59
C TRP A 63 -18.17 16.44 -5.68
N GLU A 64 -17.35 15.76 -6.48
CA GLU A 64 -17.77 14.78 -7.48
C GLU A 64 -16.83 13.59 -7.32
N LEU A 65 -17.37 12.37 -7.37
CA LEU A 65 -16.61 11.15 -7.13
C LEU A 65 -16.69 10.24 -8.35
N ILE A 66 -15.53 9.82 -8.84
CA ILE A 66 -15.37 8.77 -9.84
C ILE A 66 -14.68 7.59 -9.15
N LEU A 67 -15.41 6.48 -9.03
CA LEU A 67 -14.89 5.19 -8.55
C LEU A 67 -14.63 4.31 -9.76
N GLU A 68 -13.37 4.04 -10.05
CA GLU A 68 -12.97 3.19 -11.17
C GLU A 68 -12.74 1.76 -10.69
N ASN A 69 -13.13 0.79 -11.53
CA ASN A 69 -13.03 -0.63 -11.23
C ASN A 69 -13.89 -1.07 -10.03
N SER A 70 -15.09 -0.52 -9.86
CA SER A 70 -15.99 -0.92 -8.76
C SER A 70 -16.35 -2.41 -8.76
N SER A 71 -16.25 -3.09 -9.91
CA SER A 71 -16.48 -4.54 -10.03
C SER A 71 -15.52 -5.41 -9.21
N LEU A 72 -14.39 -4.86 -8.73
CA LEU A 72 -13.39 -5.59 -7.95
C LEU A 72 -13.82 -5.91 -6.54
N ILE A 73 -14.63 -5.01 -5.99
CA ILE A 73 -15.10 -5.05 -4.61
C ILE A 73 -16.62 -5.17 -4.55
N SER A 74 -17.31 -5.18 -5.70
CA SER A 74 -18.77 -5.21 -5.75
C SER A 74 -19.38 -6.48 -5.15
N SER A 75 -18.60 -7.56 -5.05
CA SER A 75 -18.99 -8.81 -4.40
C SER A 75 -18.78 -8.81 -2.88
N GLU A 76 -18.09 -7.83 -2.33
CA GLU A 76 -17.76 -7.79 -0.90
C GLU A 76 -18.99 -7.42 -0.07
N ASN A 77 -19.16 -8.08 1.08
CA ASN A 77 -20.37 -7.92 1.91
C ASN A 77 -20.57 -6.48 2.44
N TRP A 78 -19.50 -5.71 2.58
CA TRP A 78 -19.54 -4.33 3.07
C TRP A 78 -19.84 -3.32 1.95
N TRP A 79 -19.68 -3.70 0.68
CA TRP A 79 -19.82 -2.80 -0.45
C TRP A 79 -21.25 -2.27 -0.60
N SER A 80 -22.26 -3.13 -0.41
CA SER A 80 -23.66 -2.71 -0.44
C SER A 80 -23.95 -1.60 0.57
N GLY A 81 -23.43 -1.75 1.80
CA GLY A 81 -23.54 -0.73 2.84
C GLY A 81 -22.86 0.59 2.47
N PHE A 82 -21.69 0.54 1.82
CA PHE A 82 -21.02 1.74 1.29
C PHE A 82 -21.85 2.43 0.19
N VAL A 83 -22.40 1.66 -0.76
CA VAL A 83 -23.25 2.19 -1.84
C VAL A 83 -24.55 2.77 -1.29
N GLU A 84 -25.14 2.16 -0.27
CA GLU A 84 -26.31 2.67 0.44
C GLU A 84 -25.99 3.98 1.18
N TRP A 85 -24.85 4.04 1.87
CA TRP A 85 -24.35 5.24 2.53
C TRP A 85 -24.13 6.41 1.56
N LEU A 86 -23.74 6.13 0.31
CA LEU A 86 -23.59 7.16 -0.72
C LEU A 86 -24.91 7.69 -1.29
N GLN A 87 -26.05 7.00 -1.13
CA GLN A 87 -27.30 7.38 -1.79
C GLN A 87 -27.78 8.80 -1.45
N PRO A 88 -27.77 9.25 -0.18
CA PRO A 88 -28.24 10.60 0.18
C PRO A 88 -27.44 11.71 -0.52
N PHE A 89 -26.19 11.45 -0.91
CA PHE A 89 -25.33 12.44 -1.55
C PHE A 89 -25.64 12.63 -3.05
N LYS A 90 -26.28 11.67 -3.71
CA LYS A 90 -26.54 11.71 -5.17
C LYS A 90 -27.45 12.86 -5.61
N GLU A 91 -28.25 13.40 -4.70
CA GLU A 91 -29.11 14.55 -4.99
C GLU A 91 -28.31 15.84 -5.19
N LYS A 92 -27.12 15.92 -4.59
CA LYS A 92 -26.27 17.13 -4.56
C LYS A 92 -24.91 16.94 -5.24
N HIS A 93 -24.46 15.70 -5.43
CA HIS A 93 -23.13 15.36 -5.91
C HIS A 93 -23.19 14.38 -7.06
N SER A 94 -22.26 14.52 -8.01
CA SER A 94 -22.07 13.55 -9.09
C SER A 94 -21.25 12.37 -8.58
N ILE A 95 -21.83 11.16 -8.62
CA ILE A 95 -21.18 9.91 -8.24
C ILE A 95 -21.23 8.96 -9.42
N VAL A 96 -20.07 8.62 -9.97
CA VAL A 96 -19.94 7.75 -11.12
C VAL A 96 -19.15 6.50 -10.73
N PHE A 97 -19.77 5.34 -10.89
CA PHE A 97 -19.10 4.05 -10.83
C PHE A 97 -18.74 3.64 -12.24
N LEU A 98 -17.45 3.61 -12.54
CA LEU A 98 -16.92 3.15 -13.82
C LEU A 98 -16.52 1.69 -13.66
N GLU A 99 -17.29 0.80 -14.28
CA GLU A 99 -16.85 -0.57 -14.52
C GLU A 99 -15.82 -0.56 -15.65
N ASP A 100 -14.79 -1.38 -15.52
CA ASP A 100 -13.80 -1.52 -16.58
C ASP A 100 -14.50 -2.00 -17.86
N SER A 101 -14.52 -1.11 -18.87
CA SER A 101 -15.06 -1.35 -20.22
C SER A 101 -14.32 -2.47 -20.99
N GLY A 102 -13.35 -3.15 -20.36
CA GLY A 102 -12.51 -4.21 -20.89
C GLY A 102 -13.23 -5.41 -21.54
N LYS A 103 -14.56 -5.52 -21.49
CA LYS A 103 -15.31 -6.53 -22.24
C LYS A 103 -15.20 -6.37 -23.77
N MET A 104 -15.01 -5.16 -24.31
CA MET A 104 -14.93 -4.96 -25.76
C MET A 104 -13.53 -5.09 -26.38
N MET A 105 -12.47 -5.20 -25.57
CA MET A 105 -11.06 -5.15 -26.05
C MET A 105 -10.35 -6.52 -26.11
N ARG A 106 -11.08 -7.64 -25.92
CA ARG A 106 -10.44 -8.98 -25.77
C ARG A 106 -9.67 -9.47 -27.00
N LYS A 107 -10.21 -9.29 -28.21
CA LYS A 107 -9.64 -9.95 -29.41
C LYS A 107 -8.27 -9.44 -29.85
N ALA A 108 -8.04 -8.12 -29.87
CA ALA A 108 -6.78 -7.56 -30.35
C ALA A 108 -5.60 -7.80 -29.39
N GLY A 109 -5.88 -7.87 -28.08
CA GLY A 109 -4.86 -8.19 -27.07
C GLY A 109 -4.44 -9.65 -27.09
N GLU A 110 -5.38 -10.58 -27.28
CA GLU A 110 -5.12 -12.03 -27.28
C GLU A 110 -4.13 -12.45 -28.39
N GLU A 111 -4.28 -11.92 -29.60
CA GLU A 111 -3.38 -12.21 -30.72
C GLU A 111 -1.94 -11.73 -30.45
N LEU A 112 -1.78 -10.57 -29.81
CA LEU A 112 -0.46 -10.05 -29.45
C LEU A 112 0.22 -10.90 -28.38
N ILE A 113 -0.52 -11.44 -27.41
CA ILE A 113 0.02 -12.29 -26.35
C ILE A 113 0.59 -13.59 -26.93
N HIS A 114 -0.03 -14.17 -27.97
CA HIS A 114 0.45 -15.41 -28.58
C HIS A 114 1.82 -15.28 -29.25
N GLY A 115 2.23 -14.07 -29.63
CA GLY A 115 3.56 -13.79 -30.20
C GLY A 115 4.67 -13.59 -29.17
N ILE A 116 4.35 -13.54 -27.87
CA ILE A 116 5.32 -13.31 -26.79
C ILE A 116 5.92 -14.65 -26.37
N SER A 117 7.24 -14.69 -26.14
CA SER A 117 7.86 -15.91 -25.62
C SER A 117 7.26 -16.32 -24.26
N PRO A 118 7.21 -17.62 -23.94
CA PRO A 118 6.63 -18.07 -22.67
C PRO A 118 7.27 -17.41 -21.44
N LYS A 119 8.59 -17.22 -21.44
CA LYS A 119 9.31 -16.59 -20.33
C LYS A 119 8.91 -15.13 -20.13
N LEU A 120 8.94 -14.33 -21.19
CA LEU A 120 8.56 -12.93 -21.13
C LEU A 120 7.08 -12.78 -20.75
N ARG A 121 6.21 -13.64 -21.28
CA ARG A 121 4.79 -13.63 -20.92
C ARG A 121 4.57 -13.88 -19.42
N ILE A 122 5.30 -14.80 -18.81
CA ILE A 122 5.24 -15.05 -17.37
C ILE A 122 5.74 -13.83 -16.59
N ALA A 123 6.85 -13.23 -17.00
CA ALA A 123 7.37 -12.03 -16.36
C ALA A 123 6.39 -10.83 -16.44
N LEU A 124 5.64 -10.70 -17.53
CA LEU A 124 4.60 -9.67 -17.66
C LEU A 124 3.44 -9.83 -16.67
N THR A 125 3.27 -11.01 -16.06
CA THR A 125 2.28 -11.22 -15.00
C THR A 125 2.80 -10.95 -13.60
N ALA A 126 4.12 -10.73 -13.45
CA ALA A 126 4.76 -10.56 -12.14
C ALA A 126 4.37 -9.25 -11.45
N SER A 127 4.05 -8.21 -12.22
CA SER A 127 3.69 -6.90 -11.71
C SER A 127 2.61 -6.22 -12.55
N GLU A 128 1.83 -5.38 -11.88
CA GLU A 128 0.85 -4.48 -12.48
C GLU A 128 1.49 -3.19 -13.03
N ILE A 129 2.77 -3.00 -12.78
CA ILE A 129 3.60 -1.90 -13.27
C ILE A 129 4.79 -2.51 -13.99
N TRP A 130 5.11 -2.00 -15.17
CA TRP A 130 6.19 -2.54 -16.00
C TRP A 130 7.31 -1.53 -16.17
N TRP A 131 8.55 -1.95 -15.88
CA TRP A 131 9.77 -1.20 -16.13
C TRP A 131 10.43 -1.72 -17.41
N PRO A 132 10.32 -1.01 -18.56
CA PRO A 132 10.90 -1.47 -19.83
C PRO A 132 12.39 -1.77 -19.74
N ARG A 133 13.11 -1.05 -18.87
CA ARG A 133 14.54 -1.27 -18.62
C ARG A 133 14.81 -2.64 -18.02
N TRP A 134 14.10 -3.01 -16.94
CA TRP A 134 14.22 -4.33 -16.34
C TRP A 134 13.93 -5.44 -17.36
N PHE A 135 12.85 -5.34 -18.12
CA PHE A 135 12.53 -6.32 -19.16
C PHE A 135 13.62 -6.42 -20.23
N SER A 136 14.26 -5.31 -20.61
CA SER A 136 15.33 -5.31 -21.61
C SER A 136 16.62 -5.94 -21.07
N GLU A 137 16.90 -5.77 -19.77
CA GLU A 137 18.06 -6.34 -19.08
C GLU A 137 17.88 -7.83 -18.78
N GLU A 138 16.69 -8.24 -18.31
CA GLU A 138 16.35 -9.63 -17.99
C GLU A 138 16.13 -10.49 -19.25
N PHE A 139 15.65 -9.88 -20.35
CA PHE A 139 15.32 -10.57 -21.61
C PHE A 139 16.05 -9.98 -22.82
N PRO A 140 17.39 -10.00 -22.88
CA PRO A 140 18.17 -9.33 -23.93
C PRO A 140 17.96 -9.91 -25.35
N GLY A 141 17.38 -11.10 -25.47
CA GLY A 141 17.03 -11.71 -26.76
C GLY A 141 15.63 -11.40 -27.27
N GLU A 142 14.79 -10.74 -26.48
CA GLU A 142 13.42 -10.40 -26.83
C GLU A 142 13.36 -8.97 -27.41
N ASN A 143 12.54 -8.76 -28.45
CA ASN A 143 12.31 -7.41 -28.99
C ASN A 143 11.27 -6.65 -28.16
N CYS A 144 11.61 -6.33 -26.90
CA CYS A 144 10.72 -5.64 -25.97
C CYS A 144 10.24 -4.29 -26.53
N THR A 145 11.10 -3.54 -27.25
CA THR A 145 10.73 -2.26 -27.86
C THR A 145 9.59 -2.40 -28.87
N GLU A 146 9.65 -3.40 -29.76
CA GLU A 146 8.57 -3.68 -30.71
C GLU A 146 7.30 -4.15 -29.99
N LEU A 147 7.43 -4.96 -28.94
CA LEU A 147 6.30 -5.40 -28.12
C LEU A 147 5.58 -4.19 -27.49
N TRP A 148 6.31 -3.27 -26.85
CA TRP A 148 5.75 -2.07 -26.27
C TRP A 148 5.04 -1.20 -27.32
N HIS A 149 5.63 -1.07 -28.51
CA HIS A 149 5.00 -0.35 -29.61
C HIS A 149 3.67 -1.00 -30.01
N LYS A 150 3.63 -2.31 -30.22
CA LYS A 150 2.41 -3.05 -30.59
C LYS A 150 1.33 -2.94 -29.52
N LEU A 151 1.68 -3.12 -28.25
CA LEU A 151 0.74 -2.99 -27.13
C LEU A 151 0.19 -1.57 -27.00
N ARG A 152 1.01 -0.55 -27.29
CA ARG A 152 0.59 0.85 -27.27
C ARG A 152 -0.37 1.17 -28.42
N VAL A 153 -0.07 0.72 -29.64
CA VAL A 153 -0.97 0.86 -30.81
C VAL A 153 -2.30 0.15 -30.58
N ALA A 154 -2.28 -1.02 -29.94
CA ALA A 154 -3.47 -1.76 -29.54
C ALA A 154 -4.18 -1.18 -28.30
N ASN A 155 -3.67 -0.08 -27.73
CA ASN A 155 -4.24 0.57 -26.54
C ASN A 155 -4.42 -0.42 -25.37
N ASN A 156 -3.43 -1.30 -25.15
CA ASN A 156 -3.38 -2.28 -24.06
C ASN A 156 -2.43 -1.87 -22.92
N ILE A 157 -1.63 -0.83 -23.12
CA ILE A 157 -0.75 -0.23 -22.12
C ILE A 157 -0.90 1.30 -22.16
N LYS A 158 -0.55 1.97 -21.07
CA LYS A 158 -0.46 3.43 -20.95
C LYS A 158 0.90 3.81 -20.39
N ASP A 159 1.53 4.83 -20.96
CA ASP A 159 2.75 5.39 -20.39
C ASP A 159 2.42 6.24 -19.18
N PHE A 160 3.03 5.93 -18.04
CA PHE A 160 2.97 6.78 -16.85
C PHE A 160 4.14 7.75 -16.82
N SER A 161 5.34 7.26 -17.16
CA SER A 161 6.55 8.05 -17.36
C SER A 161 7.39 7.46 -18.51
N SER A 162 8.58 8.02 -18.77
CA SER A 162 9.53 7.41 -19.71
C SER A 162 10.06 6.04 -19.26
N GLU A 163 9.92 5.73 -17.98
CA GLU A 163 10.49 4.54 -17.34
C GLU A 163 9.42 3.54 -16.89
N ILE A 164 8.15 3.97 -16.86
CA ILE A 164 7.05 3.20 -16.28
C ILE A 164 5.90 3.07 -17.28
N ILE A 165 5.51 1.82 -17.52
CA ILE A 165 4.36 1.43 -18.32
C ILE A 165 3.30 0.81 -17.40
N LEU A 166 2.05 1.25 -17.57
CA LEU A 166 0.88 0.69 -16.89
C LEU A 166 0.10 -0.20 -17.86
N PRO A 167 0.19 -1.54 -17.75
CA PRO A 167 -0.69 -2.44 -18.48
C PRO A 167 -2.15 -2.23 -18.09
N LYS A 168 -3.04 -2.33 -19.08
CA LYS A 168 -4.47 -2.36 -18.79
C LYS A 168 -4.85 -3.67 -18.13
N ARG A 169 -5.86 -3.62 -17.28
CA ARG A 169 -6.31 -4.77 -16.49
C ARG A 169 -6.75 -5.95 -17.35
N ASN A 170 -7.45 -5.70 -18.45
CA ASN A 170 -7.83 -6.75 -19.40
C ASN A 170 -6.62 -7.50 -19.98
N LEU A 171 -5.50 -6.80 -20.25
CA LEU A 171 -4.26 -7.43 -20.68
C LEU A 171 -3.68 -8.31 -19.56
N LEU A 172 -3.57 -7.78 -18.34
CA LEU A 172 -3.07 -8.54 -17.19
C LEU A 172 -3.91 -9.79 -16.93
N THR A 173 -5.24 -9.66 -16.93
CA THR A 173 -6.15 -10.81 -16.74
C THR A 173 -5.96 -11.85 -17.85
N SER A 174 -5.80 -11.43 -19.12
CA SER A 174 -5.55 -12.36 -20.21
C SER A 174 -4.19 -13.06 -20.07
N LEU A 175 -3.15 -12.35 -19.64
CA LEU A 175 -1.83 -12.95 -19.37
C LEU A 175 -1.91 -13.95 -18.21
N GLN A 176 -2.57 -13.57 -17.11
CA GLN A 176 -2.76 -14.42 -15.93
C GLN A 176 -3.57 -15.68 -16.24
N ASN A 177 -4.62 -15.58 -17.05
CA ASN A 177 -5.42 -16.74 -17.47
C ASN A 177 -4.62 -17.74 -18.33
N GLN A 178 -3.49 -17.33 -18.91
CA GLN A 178 -2.60 -18.20 -19.67
C GLN A 178 -1.51 -18.85 -18.80
N LEU A 179 -1.34 -18.42 -17.55
CA LEU A 179 -0.39 -19.04 -16.62
C LEU A 179 -0.83 -20.46 -16.29
N ARG A 180 0.10 -21.40 -16.47
CA ARG A 180 -0.08 -22.79 -16.11
C ARG A 180 0.50 -23.05 -14.73
N ARG A 181 0.11 -24.17 -14.11
CA ARG A 181 0.69 -24.58 -12.82
C ARG A 181 2.20 -24.81 -12.91
N GLU A 182 2.69 -25.28 -14.06
CA GLU A 182 4.11 -25.49 -14.34
C GLU A 182 4.91 -24.17 -14.43
N ASP A 183 4.25 -23.03 -14.64
CA ASP A 183 4.91 -21.72 -14.77
C ASP A 183 5.19 -21.06 -13.41
N GLN A 184 4.65 -21.59 -12.31
CA GLN A 184 4.67 -20.93 -10.99
C GLN A 184 6.08 -20.75 -10.43
N GLU A 185 6.96 -21.75 -10.59
CA GLU A 185 8.33 -21.66 -10.11
C GLU A 185 9.11 -20.56 -10.86
N LEU A 186 8.93 -20.48 -12.18
CA LEU A 186 9.55 -19.44 -12.99
C LEU A 186 8.97 -18.06 -12.64
N LEU A 187 7.65 -17.94 -12.41
CA LEU A 187 7.04 -16.70 -11.96
C LEU A 187 7.66 -16.20 -10.65
N ILE A 188 7.83 -17.07 -9.66
CA ILE A 188 8.47 -16.72 -8.38
C ILE A 188 9.92 -16.25 -8.61
N GLN A 189 10.68 -16.92 -9.48
CA GLN A 189 12.04 -16.49 -9.84
C GLN A 189 12.05 -15.10 -10.48
N GLN A 190 11.11 -14.83 -11.39
CA GLN A 190 11.00 -13.54 -12.07
C GLN A 190 10.59 -12.42 -11.10
N ILE A 191 9.69 -12.69 -10.18
CA ILE A 191 9.30 -11.76 -9.12
C ILE A 191 10.51 -11.43 -8.23
N ARG A 192 11.29 -12.43 -7.81
CA ARG A 192 12.52 -12.20 -7.03
C ARG A 192 13.57 -11.39 -7.79
N SER A 193 13.79 -11.68 -9.07
CA SER A 193 14.69 -10.88 -9.93
C SER A 193 14.23 -9.42 -10.00
N MET A 194 12.93 -9.20 -10.23
CA MET A 194 12.34 -7.86 -10.28
C MET A 194 12.48 -7.11 -8.95
N ILE A 195 12.21 -7.78 -7.81
CA ILE A 195 12.36 -7.21 -6.47
C ILE A 195 13.79 -6.72 -6.23
N ASN A 196 14.80 -7.56 -6.51
CA ASN A 196 16.20 -7.19 -6.34
C ASN A 196 16.57 -5.99 -7.22
N TRP A 197 16.13 -6.01 -8.48
CA TRP A 197 16.39 -4.90 -9.39
C TRP A 197 15.74 -3.60 -8.92
N LEU A 198 14.49 -3.65 -8.43
CA LEU A 198 13.79 -2.48 -7.89
C LEU A 198 14.53 -1.89 -6.68
N GLN A 199 15.02 -2.75 -5.77
CA GLN A 199 15.85 -2.30 -4.65
C GLN A 199 17.13 -1.60 -5.13
N ASP A 200 17.82 -2.17 -6.13
CA ASP A 200 19.03 -1.59 -6.71
C ASP A 200 18.78 -0.24 -7.41
N GLN A 201 17.58 -0.05 -7.98
CA GLN A 201 17.17 1.23 -8.59
C GLN A 201 16.63 2.23 -7.56
N GLY A 202 16.48 1.86 -6.28
CA GLY A 202 15.90 2.71 -5.25
C GLY A 202 14.36 2.73 -5.22
N GLU A 203 13.70 1.89 -6.02
CA GLU A 203 12.23 1.73 -6.10
C GLU A 203 11.73 0.74 -5.02
N TRP A 204 12.18 0.93 -3.78
CA TRP A 204 12.00 -0.05 -2.72
C TRP A 204 10.55 -0.19 -2.22
N LEU A 205 9.72 0.86 -2.34
CA LEU A 205 8.28 0.78 -2.00
C LEU A 205 7.54 -0.18 -2.94
N GLU A 206 7.92 -0.18 -4.21
CA GLU A 206 7.35 -1.10 -5.17
C GLU A 206 7.85 -2.54 -4.94
N ALA A 207 9.11 -2.71 -4.55
CA ALA A 207 9.61 -4.01 -4.10
C ALA A 207 8.79 -4.53 -2.91
N VAL A 208 8.50 -3.68 -1.92
CA VAL A 208 7.60 -4.00 -0.78
C VAL A 208 6.20 -4.39 -1.27
N ARG A 209 5.62 -3.65 -2.22
CA ARG A 209 4.31 -3.98 -2.82
C ARG A 209 4.30 -5.36 -3.45
N LEU A 210 5.33 -5.69 -4.24
CA LEU A 210 5.47 -7.00 -4.86
C LEU A 210 5.63 -8.11 -3.84
N MET A 211 6.42 -7.89 -2.78
CA MET A 211 6.56 -8.84 -1.68
C MET A 211 5.23 -9.10 -0.98
N GLN A 212 4.48 -8.04 -0.65
CA GLN A 212 3.15 -8.16 -0.03
C GLN A 212 2.17 -8.95 -0.91
N ASN A 213 2.10 -8.64 -2.21
CA ASN A 213 1.27 -9.37 -3.17
C ASN A 213 1.64 -10.86 -3.27
N ASN A 214 2.91 -11.19 -3.05
CA ASN A 214 3.42 -12.56 -3.03
C ASN A 214 3.49 -13.18 -1.63
N LYS A 215 2.91 -12.51 -0.62
CA LYS A 215 2.84 -12.96 0.78
C LYS A 215 4.22 -13.12 1.44
N ASP A 216 5.23 -12.46 0.92
CA ASP A 216 6.57 -12.38 1.52
C ASP A 216 6.63 -11.22 2.53
N PHE A 217 5.75 -11.30 3.53
CA PHE A 217 5.54 -10.20 4.47
C PHE A 217 6.75 -9.91 5.34
N GLU A 218 7.53 -10.95 5.68
CA GLU A 218 8.71 -10.81 6.53
C GLU A 218 9.78 -9.94 5.87
N GLN A 219 10.16 -10.23 4.63
CA GLN A 219 11.10 -9.41 3.87
C GLN A 219 10.55 -8.01 3.58
N ALA A 220 9.24 -7.89 3.30
CA ALA A 220 8.60 -6.58 3.15
C ALA A 220 8.75 -5.74 4.42
N GLY A 221 8.60 -6.37 5.59
CA GLY A 221 8.79 -5.74 6.89
C GLY A 221 10.25 -5.37 7.18
N GLU A 222 11.22 -6.16 6.73
CA GLU A 222 12.66 -5.84 6.84
C GLU A 222 13.02 -4.61 6.01
N ILE A 223 12.65 -4.56 4.73
CA ILE A 223 12.90 -3.38 3.89
C ILE A 223 12.26 -2.13 4.49
N LEU A 224 10.99 -2.23 4.91
CA LEU A 224 10.31 -1.10 5.54
C LEU A 224 11.07 -0.64 6.78
N GLN A 225 11.52 -1.57 7.63
CA GLN A 225 12.26 -1.24 8.84
C GLN A 225 13.54 -0.48 8.52
N ASP A 226 14.28 -0.91 7.49
CA ASP A 226 15.55 -0.31 7.11
C ASP A 226 15.39 1.05 6.43
N LYS A 227 14.26 1.29 5.75
CA LYS A 227 14.06 2.49 4.91
C LYS A 227 13.14 3.55 5.52
N VAL A 228 12.26 3.18 6.45
CA VAL A 228 11.18 4.06 6.91
C VAL A 228 11.68 5.30 7.66
N GLU A 229 12.76 5.19 8.42
CA GLU A 229 13.32 6.32 9.17
C GLU A 229 13.89 7.39 8.23
N ASP A 230 14.73 6.96 7.28
CA ASP A 230 15.29 7.84 6.23
C ASP A 230 14.18 8.46 5.39
N TRP A 231 13.19 7.65 4.99
CA TRP A 231 12.06 8.12 4.20
C TRP A 231 11.24 9.18 4.96
N SER A 232 10.91 8.92 6.23
CA SER A 232 10.21 9.87 7.09
C SER A 232 11.00 11.16 7.32
N SER A 233 12.32 11.05 7.43
CA SER A 233 13.23 12.18 7.63
C SER A 233 13.41 13.02 6.35
N SER A 234 13.26 12.40 5.18
CA SER A 234 13.30 13.09 3.88
C SER A 234 12.05 13.92 3.55
N GLY A 235 11.05 13.92 4.45
CA GLY A 235 9.83 14.70 4.30
C GLY A 235 8.65 13.96 3.68
N ALA A 236 8.66 12.62 3.69
CA ALA A 236 7.51 11.81 3.30
C ALA A 236 6.24 12.21 4.07
N ASP A 237 5.08 12.14 3.40
CA ASP A 237 3.79 12.39 4.05
C ASP A 237 3.60 11.37 5.17
N PRO A 238 3.38 11.79 6.44
CA PRO A 238 3.15 10.87 7.54
C PRO A 238 1.98 9.91 7.30
N LEU A 239 0.96 10.31 6.55
CA LEU A 239 -0.15 9.44 6.21
C LEU A 239 0.29 8.32 5.25
N GLU A 240 1.16 8.62 4.30
CA GLU A 240 1.70 7.65 3.37
C GLU A 240 2.60 6.64 4.10
N VAL A 241 3.49 7.13 4.99
CA VAL A 241 4.31 6.26 5.84
C VAL A 241 3.43 5.32 6.67
N LEU A 242 2.41 5.86 7.33
CA LEU A 242 1.50 5.08 8.17
C LEU A 242 0.68 4.08 7.35
N PHE A 243 0.29 4.43 6.12
CA PHE A 243 -0.39 3.54 5.19
C PHE A 243 0.48 2.33 4.88
N TRP A 244 1.70 2.53 4.40
CA TRP A 244 2.61 1.44 4.04
C TRP A 244 2.97 0.53 5.21
N LEU A 245 3.14 1.09 6.41
CA LEU A 245 3.37 0.29 7.62
C LEU A 245 2.16 -0.60 7.95
N LYS A 246 0.94 -0.10 7.74
CA LYS A 246 -0.31 -0.84 8.01
C LYS A 246 -0.69 -1.85 6.94
N GLU A 247 -0.05 -1.82 5.77
CA GLU A 247 -0.15 -2.87 4.76
C GLU A 247 0.57 -4.16 5.17
N LEU A 248 1.44 -4.10 6.19
CA LEU A 248 1.96 -5.31 6.82
C LEU A 248 0.86 -5.99 7.65
N PRO A 249 0.87 -7.33 7.77
CA PRO A 249 0.02 -8.02 8.73
C PRO A 249 0.19 -7.43 10.13
N GLY A 250 -0.91 -7.15 10.83
CA GLY A 250 -0.86 -6.44 12.12
C GLY A 250 0.06 -7.11 13.16
N VAL A 251 0.14 -8.45 13.15
CA VAL A 251 1.05 -9.23 14.02
C VAL A 251 2.53 -8.96 13.69
N LEU A 252 2.87 -8.78 12.41
CA LEU A 252 4.24 -8.47 11.99
C LEU A 252 4.61 -7.03 12.35
N LEU A 253 3.73 -6.07 12.03
CA LEU A 253 3.94 -4.66 12.40
C LEU A 253 4.11 -4.52 13.92
N THR A 254 3.23 -5.15 14.71
CA THR A 254 3.23 -5.02 16.16
C THR A 254 4.29 -5.83 16.88
N SER A 255 4.93 -6.80 16.22
CA SER A 255 6.03 -7.59 16.82
C SER A 255 7.41 -6.96 16.64
N LYS A 256 7.56 -5.98 15.75
CA LYS A 256 8.84 -5.28 15.49
C LYS A 256 8.84 -3.88 16.14
N PRO A 257 9.59 -3.63 17.24
CA PRO A 257 9.58 -2.35 17.94
C PRO A 257 9.93 -1.13 17.08
N VAL A 258 10.84 -1.29 16.12
CA VAL A 258 11.27 -0.21 15.20
C VAL A 258 10.13 0.23 14.28
N LEU A 259 9.38 -0.74 13.72
CA LEU A 259 8.20 -0.45 12.90
C LEU A 259 7.07 0.18 13.72
N CYS A 260 6.82 -0.32 14.94
CA CYS A 260 5.87 0.29 15.87
C CYS A 260 6.24 1.74 16.19
N LEU A 261 7.52 2.03 16.47
CA LEU A 261 7.98 3.38 16.73
C LEU A 261 7.73 4.30 15.52
N SER A 262 8.06 3.83 14.32
CA SER A 262 7.83 4.57 13.07
C SER A 262 6.35 4.87 12.85
N ALA A 263 5.48 3.88 13.10
CA ALA A 263 4.03 4.05 13.04
C ALA A 263 3.52 5.05 14.08
N ALA A 264 4.05 5.00 15.31
CA ALA A 264 3.72 5.96 16.37
C ALA A 264 4.15 7.38 16.01
N GLN A 265 5.34 7.57 15.44
CA GLN A 265 5.83 8.87 14.99
C GLN A 265 4.97 9.44 13.87
N ALA A 266 4.62 8.62 12.87
CA ALA A 266 3.73 9.01 11.79
C ALA A 266 2.33 9.39 12.32
N ALA A 267 1.77 8.56 13.22
CA ALA A 267 0.50 8.83 13.89
C ALA A 267 0.54 10.13 14.73
N ASN A 268 1.65 10.39 15.42
CA ASN A 268 1.83 11.59 16.25
C ASN A 268 1.81 12.86 15.38
N LYS A 269 2.53 12.87 14.25
CA LYS A 269 2.49 13.97 13.27
C LYS A 269 1.10 14.23 12.70
N LEU A 270 0.21 13.23 12.71
CA LEU A 270 -1.17 13.33 12.24
C LEU A 270 -2.18 13.67 13.36
N GLY A 271 -1.74 13.72 14.63
CA GLY A 271 -2.60 13.91 15.79
C GLY A 271 -3.48 12.70 16.12
N PHE A 272 -3.06 11.49 15.76
CA PHE A 272 -3.81 10.25 15.99
C PHE A 272 -3.47 9.62 17.36
N ASN A 273 -3.79 10.32 18.45
CA ASN A 273 -3.35 9.97 19.82
C ASN A 273 -3.65 8.51 20.23
N PHE A 274 -4.81 7.97 19.82
CA PHE A 274 -5.15 6.57 20.07
C PHE A 274 -4.15 5.60 19.42
N GLN A 275 -3.76 5.87 18.17
CA GLN A 275 -2.80 5.05 17.45
C GLN A 275 -1.38 5.23 17.99
N VAL A 276 -1.01 6.44 18.39
CA VAL A 276 0.27 6.71 19.07
C VAL A 276 0.37 5.82 20.31
N SER A 277 -0.65 5.85 21.16
CA SER A 277 -0.71 5.04 22.38
C SER A 277 -0.67 3.53 22.08
N TYR A 278 -1.41 3.09 21.06
CA TYR A 278 -1.44 1.69 20.64
C TYR A 278 -0.06 1.19 20.20
N PHE A 279 0.59 1.89 19.27
CA PHE A 279 1.88 1.46 18.73
C PHE A 279 3.03 1.61 19.74
N ILE A 280 3.01 2.65 20.59
CA ILE A 280 3.97 2.77 21.71
C ILE A 280 3.83 1.58 22.67
N SER A 281 2.60 1.22 23.05
CA SER A 281 2.37 0.11 23.98
C SER A 281 2.84 -1.22 23.37
N ALA A 282 2.60 -1.43 22.07
CA ALA A 282 3.11 -2.59 21.35
C ALA A 282 4.64 -2.62 21.33
N ALA A 283 5.31 -1.51 21.02
CA ALA A 283 6.76 -1.42 21.05
C ALA A 283 7.33 -1.73 22.45
N GLU A 284 6.82 -1.08 23.50
CA GLU A 284 7.26 -1.28 24.88
C GLU A 284 7.11 -2.74 25.32
N ASN A 285 5.95 -3.35 25.08
CA ASN A 285 5.70 -4.74 25.45
C ASN A 285 6.72 -5.70 24.82
N ASN A 286 7.03 -5.52 23.53
CA ASN A 286 8.04 -6.33 22.85
C ASN A 286 9.46 -6.06 23.39
N LEU A 287 9.82 -4.80 23.65
CA LEU A 287 11.13 -4.46 24.23
C LEU A 287 11.30 -5.05 25.64
N TYR A 288 10.27 -4.96 26.50
CA TYR A 288 10.30 -5.54 27.83
C TYR A 288 10.32 -7.08 27.78
N ALA A 289 9.68 -7.71 26.81
CA ALA A 289 9.80 -9.16 26.60
C ALA A 289 11.26 -9.56 26.31
N LEU A 290 12.04 -8.73 25.59
CA LEU A 290 13.45 -9.00 25.33
C LEU A 290 14.33 -8.99 26.60
N GLN A 291 13.86 -8.37 27.69
CA GLN A 291 14.58 -8.34 28.97
C GLN A 291 14.86 -9.77 29.49
N HIS A 292 13.98 -10.73 29.19
CA HIS A 292 14.16 -12.14 29.56
C HIS A 292 15.38 -12.82 28.91
N PHE A 293 15.90 -12.28 27.81
CA PHE A 293 17.10 -12.77 27.14
C PHE A 293 18.38 -12.10 27.63
N SER A 294 18.30 -11.17 28.59
CA SER A 294 19.45 -10.46 29.15
C SER A 294 19.74 -10.88 30.58
N ARG A 295 21.03 -10.80 30.97
CA ARG A 295 21.47 -11.06 32.34
C ARG A 295 21.28 -9.87 33.28
N ASN A 296 21.20 -8.66 32.74
CA ASN A 296 21.00 -7.43 33.51
C ASN A 296 20.42 -6.30 32.63
N ASP A 297 19.95 -5.24 33.29
CA ASP A 297 19.32 -4.08 32.64
C ASP A 297 20.24 -3.39 31.64
N LYS A 298 21.54 -3.27 31.95
CA LYS A 298 22.52 -2.64 31.06
C LYS A 298 22.65 -3.38 29.73
N LEU A 299 22.87 -4.69 29.78
CA LEU A 299 23.00 -5.52 28.58
C LEU A 299 21.70 -5.54 27.77
N TRP A 300 20.54 -5.49 28.42
CA TRP A 300 19.24 -5.42 27.74
C TRP A 300 19.10 -4.11 26.97
N ARG A 301 19.45 -2.98 27.59
CA ARG A 301 19.42 -1.66 26.97
C ARG A 301 20.37 -1.52 25.78
N GLU A 302 21.52 -2.20 25.84
CA GLU A 302 22.54 -2.24 24.78
C GLU A 302 22.23 -3.25 23.67
N MET A 303 21.15 -4.05 23.75
CA MET A 303 20.76 -4.98 22.68
C MET A 303 20.44 -4.24 21.39
N VAL A 304 21.07 -4.68 20.29
CA VAL A 304 20.82 -4.22 18.92
C VAL A 304 19.62 -4.97 18.34
N LEU A 305 18.70 -4.23 17.72
CA LEU A 305 17.41 -4.70 17.21
C LEU A 305 17.40 -4.93 15.70
N ASP A 306 18.32 -4.29 14.97
CA ASP A 306 18.35 -4.27 13.50
C ASP A 306 19.78 -4.07 12.95
N GLU A 307 19.91 -4.10 11.63
CA GLU A 307 21.21 -3.96 10.96
C GLU A 307 21.78 -2.54 11.00
N SER A 308 20.94 -1.52 11.21
CA SER A 308 21.35 -0.12 11.35
C SER A 308 21.98 0.17 12.73
N GLY A 309 21.90 -0.77 13.66
CA GLY A 309 22.49 -0.64 15.00
C GLY A 309 21.54 0.00 16.01
N THR A 310 20.25 0.06 15.72
CA THR A 310 19.23 0.57 16.64
C THR A 310 19.19 -0.26 17.91
N THR A 311 19.27 0.39 19.06
CA THR A 311 19.28 -0.30 20.37
C THR A 311 17.94 -0.18 21.10
N VAL A 312 17.70 -1.10 22.04
CA VAL A 312 16.57 -1.01 22.98
C VAL A 312 16.55 0.35 23.68
N GLN A 313 17.70 0.83 24.16
CA GLN A 313 17.79 2.14 24.80
C GLN A 313 17.42 3.28 23.84
N GLY A 314 17.85 3.19 22.58
CA GLY A 314 17.51 4.16 21.54
C GLY A 314 16.00 4.28 21.34
N ILE A 315 15.31 3.14 21.18
CA ILE A 315 13.85 3.12 21.02
C ILE A 315 13.13 3.67 22.26
N LEU A 316 13.52 3.24 23.47
CA LEU A 316 12.90 3.73 24.71
C LEU A 316 13.07 5.24 24.90
N ALA A 317 14.22 5.80 24.49
CA ALA A 317 14.46 7.23 24.52
C ALA A 317 13.51 7.98 23.56
N GLN A 318 13.34 7.48 22.34
CA GLN A 318 12.41 8.07 21.36
C GLN A 318 10.95 7.97 21.80
N ILE A 319 10.52 6.84 22.38
CA ILE A 319 9.19 6.69 22.98
C ILE A 319 8.94 7.75 24.07
N THR A 320 9.95 7.98 24.92
CA THR A 320 9.85 9.00 25.97
C THR A 320 9.68 10.39 25.38
N GLN A 321 10.38 10.71 24.29
CA GLN A 321 10.24 12.00 23.60
C GLN A 321 8.83 12.21 23.03
N ILE A 322 8.24 11.18 22.41
CA ILE A 322 6.88 11.27 21.86
C ILE A 322 5.87 11.58 23.00
N ARG A 323 5.95 10.85 24.12
CA ARG A 323 5.07 11.08 25.28
C ARG A 323 5.22 12.45 25.93
N ILE A 324 6.44 12.99 25.97
CA ILE A 324 6.66 14.35 26.49
C ILE A 324 6.05 15.39 25.54
N GLY A 325 6.17 15.18 24.22
CA GLY A 325 5.54 16.03 23.21
C GLY A 325 4.02 16.12 23.34
N GLU A 326 3.34 15.00 23.60
CA GLU A 326 1.87 14.95 23.79
C GLU A 326 1.39 15.82 24.96
N ASN A 327 2.19 15.93 26.03
CA ASN A 327 1.81 16.68 27.24
C ASN A 327 1.90 18.20 27.07
N HIS A 328 2.62 18.71 26.07
CA HIS A 328 2.79 20.14 25.85
C HIS A 328 1.78 20.74 24.86
N GLU A 329 1.14 19.93 24.01
CA GLU A 329 0.10 20.39 23.08
C GLU A 329 -1.32 20.41 23.69
N THR A 330 -1.52 19.78 24.85
CA THR A 330 -2.83 19.69 25.52
C THR A 330 -3.13 20.83 26.52
N GLU A 331 -2.20 21.79 26.69
CA GLU A 331 -2.35 22.94 27.61
C GLU A 331 -2.73 24.28 26.93
N PHE A 332 -3.14 24.29 25.66
CA PHE A 332 -3.52 25.53 24.93
C PHE A 332 -4.98 25.62 24.53
#